data_AF-E3DN99-F1
#
_entry.id   AF-E3DN99-F1
#
_cell.length_a   1.000
_cell.length_b   1.000
_cell.length_c   1.000
_cell.angle_alpha   90.00
_cell.angle_beta   90.00
_cell.angle_gamma   90.00
#
_symmetry.space_group_name_H-M   'P 1'
#
loop_
_entity.id
_entity.type
_entity.pdbx_description
1 polymer ?
#
loop_
_entity_poly.entity_id
_entity_poly.type
_entity_poly.pdbx_seq_one_letter_code
_entity_poly.pdbx_strand_id
1 'polypeptide(L)'
;MNIFIDTTLLYTDPFLKNNYNRNLLQLVDGLNGKIFISKVVLEESKENLKKNLEKAQNNLLKDIREFNKYSNSKIDIKNDLKSIDQHVKDFENYYKNLESRDLVKIVDYKNSYLPEVVKRAIQRKKPFAPGNKQEFRDCLIWLSYSEIAERDNLDNCFFITNNVSDFYDSDNESLHPELRKDSSKFTLYKISKYLIQNEEDLISKMKNKRLKELFNEIIFTDKELAKLLNDQKKSYKSELFDYIIKISSSLFDMSVYKYEDTVITLDNVIIKDINNWEKDLIGNEIIVSCNFITECWISKNMFKERDDGSVANAQTGKIKNIELTVSFSANIKGRYENFETDNISIIS
;
A
#
# COMPACT_ATOMS: atom_id res chain seq x y z
N MET A 1 7.01 18.94 12.69
CA MET A 1 7.21 17.94 11.61
C MET A 1 6.14 18.17 10.56
N ASN A 2 6.53 18.38 9.30
CA ASN A 2 5.59 18.72 8.23
C ASN A 2 5.66 17.65 7.15
N ILE A 3 4.60 16.87 6.97
CA ILE A 3 4.58 15.77 6.00
C ILE A 3 3.72 16.18 4.80
N PHE A 4 4.24 15.97 3.60
CA PHE A 4 3.53 16.18 2.35
C PHE A 4 3.31 14.81 1.71
N ILE A 5 2.10 14.55 1.22
CA ILE A 5 1.73 13.23 0.70
C ILE A 5 1.36 13.33 -0.78
N ASP A 6 1.84 12.37 -1.55
CA ASP A 6 1.44 12.14 -2.94
C ASP A 6 0.35 11.06 -3.06
N THR A 7 -0.35 11.00 -4.21
CA THR A 7 -1.40 10.01 -4.49
C THR A 7 -0.89 8.58 -4.35
N THR A 8 0.38 8.32 -4.65
CA THR A 8 0.99 6.98 -4.55
C THR A 8 0.79 6.33 -3.18
N LEU A 9 0.82 7.10 -2.09
CA LEU A 9 0.57 6.60 -0.74
C LEU A 9 -0.91 6.27 -0.50
N LEU A 10 -1.80 7.17 -0.93
CA LEU A 10 -3.25 7.04 -0.73
C LEU A 10 -3.90 6.05 -1.69
N TYR A 11 -3.23 5.69 -2.79
CA TYR A 11 -3.71 4.70 -3.74
C TYR A 11 -3.84 3.32 -3.09
N THR A 12 -2.84 2.91 -2.31
CA THR A 12 -2.79 1.61 -1.64
C THR A 12 -3.51 1.64 -0.30
N ASP A 13 -3.48 2.78 0.39
CA ASP A 13 -4.10 2.95 1.70
C ASP A 13 -4.90 4.27 1.80
N PRO A 14 -6.09 4.34 1.18
CA PRO A 14 -6.89 5.58 1.09
C PRO A 14 -7.30 6.17 2.43
N PHE A 15 -7.29 5.34 3.49
CA PHE A 15 -7.68 5.73 4.84
C PHE A 15 -6.50 5.78 5.82
N LEU A 16 -5.25 5.64 5.35
CA LEU A 16 -4.06 5.67 6.20
C LEU A 16 -4.15 4.69 7.39
N LYS A 17 -4.67 3.49 7.15
CA LYS A 17 -4.94 2.46 8.18
C LYS A 17 -3.83 1.43 8.30
N ASN A 18 -3.00 1.27 7.28
CA ASN A 18 -1.89 0.33 7.30
C ASN A 18 -0.91 0.70 8.43
N ASN A 19 -0.17 -0.29 8.92
CA ASN A 19 0.65 -0.19 10.12
C ASN A 19 1.53 1.08 10.15
N TYR A 20 2.30 1.34 9.09
CA TYR A 20 3.17 2.51 9.03
C TYR A 20 2.41 3.84 8.90
N ASN A 21 1.34 3.91 8.10
CA ASN A 21 0.59 5.14 7.88
C ASN A 21 -0.24 5.55 9.11
N ARG A 22 -0.85 4.57 9.77
CA ARG A 22 -1.57 4.77 11.04
C ARG A 22 -0.63 5.30 12.12
N ASN A 23 0.55 4.70 12.25
CA ASN A 23 1.53 5.14 13.23
C ASN A 23 2.16 6.50 12.85
N LEU A 24 2.33 6.78 11.55
CA LEU A 24 2.74 8.11 11.08
C LEU A 24 1.74 9.20 11.51
N LEU A 25 0.43 8.94 11.39
CA LEU A 25 -0.60 9.86 11.88
C LEU A 25 -0.46 10.13 13.38
N GLN A 26 -0.24 9.08 14.19
CA GLN A 26 -0.04 9.22 15.64
C GLN A 26 1.23 10.02 15.98
N LEU A 27 2.31 9.79 15.23
CA LEU A 27 3.56 10.52 15.40
C LEU A 27 3.41 12.01 15.08
N VAL A 28 2.76 12.33 13.96
CA VAL A 28 2.52 13.72 13.58
C VAL A 28 1.68 14.40 14.66
N ASP A 29 0.61 13.75 15.14
CA ASP A 29 -0.27 14.28 16.18
C ASP A 29 0.51 14.60 17.46
N GLY A 30 1.30 13.65 17.99
CA GLY A 30 2.03 13.86 19.23
C GLY A 30 3.28 14.73 19.14
N LEU A 31 3.80 15.00 17.93
CA LEU A 31 4.84 16.00 17.69
C LEU A 31 4.29 17.40 17.37
N ASN A 32 2.97 17.61 17.48
CA ASN A 32 2.28 18.80 17.00
C ASN A 32 2.68 19.16 15.56
N GLY A 33 2.89 18.13 14.74
CA GLY A 33 3.17 18.25 13.33
C GLY A 33 1.89 18.41 12.52
N LYS A 34 2.05 18.48 11.20
CA LYS A 34 0.93 18.61 10.27
C LYS A 34 1.19 17.81 9.00
N ILE A 35 0.14 17.18 8.50
CA ILE A 35 0.13 16.53 7.19
C ILE A 35 -0.53 17.47 6.18
N PHE A 36 0.14 17.73 5.07
CA PHE A 36 -0.32 18.54 3.96
C PHE A 36 -0.70 17.61 2.82
N ILE A 37 -1.93 17.73 2.35
CA ILE A 37 -2.43 16.94 1.22
C ILE A 37 -3.03 17.89 0.20
N SER A 38 -2.49 17.87 -1.02
CA SER A 38 -3.02 18.64 -2.12
C SER A 38 -4.44 18.17 -2.43
N LYS A 39 -5.33 19.12 -2.73
CA LYS A 39 -6.67 18.80 -3.21
C LYS A 39 -6.63 17.90 -4.46
N VAL A 40 -5.64 18.08 -5.32
CA VAL A 40 -5.42 17.21 -6.50
C VAL A 40 -5.20 15.75 -6.08
N VAL A 41 -4.39 15.53 -5.04
CA VAL A 41 -4.11 14.21 -4.48
C VAL A 41 -5.36 13.57 -3.90
N LEU A 42 -6.18 14.33 -3.14
CA LEU A 42 -7.44 13.81 -2.60
C LEU A 42 -8.47 13.48 -3.68
N GLU A 43 -8.61 14.34 -4.69
CA GLU A 43 -9.53 14.10 -5.80
C GLU A 43 -9.14 12.87 -6.61
N GLU A 44 -7.84 12.69 -6.87
CA GLU A 44 -7.33 11.49 -7.54
C GLU A 44 -7.53 10.23 -6.69
N SER A 45 -7.24 10.31 -5.40
CA SER A 45 -7.43 9.20 -4.46
C SER A 45 -8.90 8.78 -4.38
N LYS A 46 -9.83 9.75 -4.40
CA LYS A 46 -11.27 9.51 -4.42
C LYS A 46 -11.71 8.76 -5.70
N GLU A 47 -11.21 9.18 -6.85
CA GLU A 47 -11.53 8.53 -8.12
C GLU A 47 -10.94 7.12 -8.20
N ASN A 48 -9.72 6.92 -7.67
CA ASN A 48 -9.10 5.60 -7.58
C ASN A 48 -9.86 4.68 -6.62
N LEU A 49 -10.28 5.19 -5.46
CA LEU A 49 -11.14 4.46 -4.52
C LEU A 49 -12.42 3.99 -5.18
N LYS A 50 -13.10 4.89 -5.92
CA LYS A 50 -14.33 4.58 -6.66
C LYS A 50 -14.10 3.42 -7.63
N LYS A 51 -13.09 3.51 -8.49
CA LYS A 51 -12.74 2.46 -9.47
C LYS A 51 -12.43 1.12 -8.79
N ASN A 52 -11.66 1.15 -7.69
CA ASN A 52 -11.28 -0.05 -6.96
C ASN A 52 -12.50 -0.73 -6.30
N LEU A 53 -13.40 0.07 -5.70
CA LEU A 53 -14.63 -0.43 -5.10
C LEU A 53 -15.60 -0.98 -6.16
N GLU A 54 -15.77 -0.30 -7.29
CA GLU A 54 -16.61 -0.79 -8.40
C GLU A 54 -16.08 -2.13 -8.92
N LYS A 55 -14.76 -2.24 -9.10
CA LYS A 55 -14.12 -3.50 -9.51
C LYS A 55 -14.36 -4.60 -8.47
N ALA A 56 -14.15 -4.32 -7.20
CA ALA A 56 -14.34 -5.28 -6.10
C ALA A 56 -15.80 -5.73 -5.98
N GLN A 57 -16.76 -4.80 -6.00
CA GLN A 57 -18.20 -5.11 -5.95
C GLN A 57 -18.64 -5.91 -7.17
N ASN A 58 -18.17 -5.57 -8.37
CA ASN A 58 -18.50 -6.32 -9.58
C ASN A 58 -17.96 -7.75 -9.55
N ASN A 59 -16.75 -7.96 -9.04
CA ASN A 59 -16.19 -9.29 -8.87
C ASN A 59 -17.01 -10.11 -7.86
N LEU A 60 -17.28 -9.54 -6.69
CA LEU A 60 -18.10 -10.18 -5.66
C LEU A 60 -19.50 -10.58 -6.19
N LEU A 61 -20.16 -9.69 -6.93
CA LEU A 61 -21.48 -9.98 -7.51
C LEU A 61 -21.42 -11.04 -8.61
N LYS A 62 -20.32 -11.15 -9.35
CA LYS A 62 -20.11 -12.24 -10.31
C LYS A 62 -19.97 -13.58 -9.58
N ASP A 63 -19.13 -13.63 -8.55
CA ASP A 63 -18.88 -14.84 -7.77
C ASP A 63 -20.17 -15.33 -7.09
N ILE A 64 -21.00 -14.42 -6.59
CA ILE A 64 -22.31 -14.77 -5.99
C ILE A 64 -23.30 -15.29 -7.04
N ARG A 65 -23.35 -14.69 -8.23
CA ARG A 65 -24.19 -15.19 -9.32
C ARG A 65 -23.77 -16.59 -9.73
N GLU A 66 -22.47 -16.85 -9.77
CA GLU A 66 -21.91 -18.15 -10.07
C GLU A 66 -22.28 -19.17 -8.99
N PHE A 67 -22.04 -18.87 -7.72
CA PHE A 67 -22.45 -19.69 -6.58
C PHE A 67 -23.95 -20.04 -6.61
N ASN A 68 -24.81 -19.05 -6.88
CA ASN A 68 -26.25 -19.23 -6.93
C ASN A 68 -26.74 -20.18 -8.04
N LYS A 69 -25.93 -20.46 -9.08
CA LYS A 69 -26.27 -21.47 -10.09
C LYS A 69 -26.30 -22.88 -9.51
N TYR A 70 -25.48 -23.13 -8.48
CA TYR A 70 -25.27 -24.44 -7.89
C TYR A 70 -25.91 -24.59 -6.50
N SER A 71 -26.51 -23.53 -5.97
CA SER A 71 -27.15 -23.52 -4.64
C SER A 71 -28.67 -23.53 -4.75
N ASN A 72 -29.32 -24.38 -3.95
CA ASN A 72 -30.78 -24.38 -3.79
C ASN A 72 -31.28 -23.16 -2.97
N SER A 73 -30.37 -22.46 -2.30
CA SER A 73 -30.63 -21.20 -1.59
C SER A 73 -29.91 -20.05 -2.29
N LYS A 74 -30.66 -19.05 -2.77
CA LYS A 74 -30.09 -17.87 -3.42
C LYS A 74 -29.57 -16.89 -2.37
N ILE A 75 -28.31 -16.51 -2.52
CA ILE A 75 -27.69 -15.39 -1.81
C ILE A 75 -27.92 -14.13 -2.66
N ASP A 76 -28.57 -13.12 -2.09
CA ASP A 76 -28.63 -11.78 -2.69
C ASP A 76 -28.16 -10.76 -1.66
N ILE A 77 -26.94 -10.28 -1.84
CA ILE A 77 -26.34 -9.25 -0.98
C ILE A 77 -26.42 -7.85 -1.59
N LYS A 78 -27.09 -7.68 -2.75
CA LYS A 78 -27.02 -6.42 -3.50
C LYS A 78 -27.49 -5.23 -2.66
N ASN A 79 -28.47 -5.46 -1.78
CA ASN A 79 -29.00 -4.47 -0.86
C ASN A 79 -28.19 -4.33 0.44
N ASP A 80 -27.32 -5.30 0.76
CA ASP A 80 -26.45 -5.27 1.94
C ASP A 80 -25.15 -4.50 1.68
N LEU A 81 -24.76 -4.38 0.41
CA LEU A 81 -23.60 -3.59 0.01
C LEU A 81 -23.92 -2.09 0.11
N LYS A 82 -23.06 -1.36 0.84
CA LYS A 82 -23.05 0.10 0.78
C LYS A 82 -22.85 0.55 -0.68
N SER A 83 -23.57 1.61 -1.07
CA SER A 83 -23.35 2.22 -2.37
C SER A 83 -21.95 2.82 -2.45
N ILE A 84 -21.42 2.89 -3.68
CA ILE A 84 -20.12 3.53 -3.95
C ILE A 84 -20.11 4.98 -3.43
N ASP A 85 -21.21 5.73 -3.63
CA ASP A 85 -21.34 7.10 -3.12
C ASP A 85 -21.27 7.17 -1.59
N GLN A 86 -21.78 6.16 -0.88
CA GLN A 86 -21.67 6.11 0.57
C GLN A 86 -20.22 5.87 1.01
N HIS A 87 -19.48 5.01 0.32
CA HIS A 87 -18.04 4.85 0.58
C HIS A 87 -17.23 6.11 0.27
N VAL A 88 -17.58 6.83 -0.79
CA VAL A 88 -16.97 8.13 -1.11
C VAL A 88 -17.25 9.15 -0.02
N LYS A 89 -18.48 9.21 0.52
CA LYS A 89 -18.80 10.06 1.68
C LYS A 89 -18.01 9.66 2.92
N ASP A 90 -17.84 8.36 3.17
CA ASP A 90 -17.04 7.87 4.29
C ASP A 90 -15.57 8.33 4.15
N PHE A 91 -15.02 8.35 2.92
CA PHE A 91 -13.69 8.90 2.60
C PHE A 91 -13.62 10.41 2.84
N GLU A 92 -14.57 11.19 2.32
CA GLU A 92 -14.59 12.65 2.50
C GLU A 92 -14.73 13.03 3.98
N ASN A 93 -15.60 12.33 4.71
CA ASN A 93 -15.77 12.53 6.16
C ASN A 93 -14.50 12.17 6.93
N TYR A 94 -13.76 11.15 6.50
CA TYR A 94 -12.49 10.77 7.14
C TYR A 94 -11.48 11.92 7.10
N TYR A 95 -11.21 12.49 5.92
CA TYR A 95 -10.26 13.61 5.80
C TYR A 95 -10.78 14.90 6.43
N LYS A 96 -12.08 15.16 6.37
CA LYS A 96 -12.71 16.28 7.08
C LYS A 96 -12.53 16.18 8.60
N ASN A 97 -12.59 14.96 9.15
CA ASN A 97 -12.34 14.73 10.58
C ASN A 97 -10.86 14.89 10.94
N LEU A 98 -9.93 14.55 10.05
CA LEU A 98 -8.50 14.80 10.27
C LEU A 98 -8.18 16.31 10.20
N GLU A 99 -8.84 17.03 9.30
CA GLU A 99 -8.70 18.49 9.17
C GLU A 99 -9.32 19.23 10.36
N SER A 100 -10.48 18.80 10.86
CA SER A 100 -11.10 19.41 12.05
C SER A 100 -10.30 19.21 13.34
N ARG A 101 -9.44 18.19 13.36
CA ARG A 101 -8.45 17.93 14.43
C ARG A 101 -7.13 18.70 14.26
N ASP A 102 -7.02 19.53 13.24
CA ASP A 102 -5.80 20.24 12.84
C ASP A 102 -4.61 19.33 12.47
N LEU A 103 -4.85 18.04 12.25
CA LEU A 103 -3.81 17.05 11.92
C LEU A 103 -3.46 17.07 10.42
N VAL A 104 -4.47 17.29 9.58
CA VAL A 104 -4.34 17.43 8.12
C VAL A 104 -4.69 18.85 7.70
N LYS A 105 -3.93 19.42 6.77
CA LYS A 105 -4.27 20.65 6.04
C LYS A 105 -4.45 20.32 4.57
N ILE A 106 -5.66 20.48 4.05
CA ILE A 106 -5.92 20.33 2.63
C ILE A 106 -5.41 21.58 1.91
N VAL A 107 -4.58 21.36 0.88
CA VAL A 107 -3.91 22.41 0.13
C VAL A 107 -4.61 22.60 -1.21
N ASP A 108 -5.31 23.72 -1.37
CA ASP A 108 -5.89 24.12 -2.64
C ASP A 108 -4.80 24.54 -3.65
N TYR A 109 -5.03 24.22 -4.92
CA TYR A 109 -4.28 24.78 -6.03
C TYR A 109 -4.83 26.15 -6.43
N LYS A 110 -4.00 27.00 -7.02
CA LYS A 110 -4.38 28.35 -7.43
C LYS A 110 -4.34 28.49 -8.95
N ASN A 111 -5.26 29.27 -9.51
CA ASN A 111 -5.24 29.63 -10.93
C ASN A 111 -3.96 30.39 -11.32
N SER A 112 -3.32 31.08 -10.36
CA SER A 112 -2.04 31.75 -10.57
C SER A 112 -0.88 30.81 -10.90
N TYR A 113 -1.02 29.50 -10.67
CA TYR A 113 0.01 28.51 -11.07
C TYR A 113 -0.02 28.20 -12.56
N LEU A 114 -1.15 28.42 -13.24
CA LEU A 114 -1.33 28.02 -14.64
C LEU A 114 -0.23 28.53 -15.58
N PRO A 115 0.21 29.81 -15.53
CA PRO A 115 1.29 30.29 -16.38
C PRO A 115 2.60 29.53 -16.17
N GLU A 116 2.96 29.22 -14.92
CA GLU A 116 4.18 28.48 -14.60
C GLU A 116 4.08 27.01 -15.01
N VAL A 117 2.91 26.37 -14.79
CA VAL A 117 2.66 24.99 -15.24
C VAL A 117 2.78 24.88 -16.76
N VAL A 118 2.16 25.80 -17.52
CA VAL A 118 2.24 25.84 -18.98
C VAL A 118 3.68 26.05 -19.44
N LYS A 119 4.41 26.96 -18.79
CA LYS A 119 5.82 27.22 -19.10
C LYS A 119 6.68 25.97 -18.87
N ARG A 120 6.50 25.25 -17.76
CA ARG A 120 7.23 24.00 -17.50
C ARG A 120 6.89 22.90 -18.50
N ALA A 121 5.63 22.80 -18.89
CA ALA A 121 5.19 21.85 -19.92
C ALA A 121 5.87 22.11 -21.27
N ILE A 122 5.91 23.37 -21.72
CA ILE A 122 6.56 23.77 -22.98
C ILE A 122 8.07 23.53 -22.91
N GLN A 123 8.69 23.88 -21.78
CA GLN A 123 10.14 23.79 -21.58
C GLN A 123 10.62 22.39 -21.16
N ARG A 124 9.71 21.43 -20.96
CA ARG A 124 9.99 20.09 -20.43
C ARG A 124 10.82 20.12 -19.14
N LYS A 125 10.44 21.02 -18.24
CA LYS A 125 11.03 21.16 -16.90
C LYS A 125 10.30 20.28 -15.89
N LYS A 126 11.02 19.74 -14.92
CA LYS A 126 10.44 18.88 -13.89
C LYS A 126 9.27 19.56 -13.16
N PRO A 127 8.19 18.82 -12.87
CA PRO A 127 8.04 17.35 -13.02
C PRO A 127 7.64 16.86 -14.43
N PHE A 128 7.65 17.72 -15.46
CA PHE A 128 7.40 17.26 -16.84
C PHE A 128 8.59 16.48 -17.41
N ALA A 129 8.31 15.37 -18.07
CA ALA A 129 9.25 14.49 -18.75
C ALA A 129 8.76 14.18 -20.18
N PRO A 130 9.51 13.44 -21.00
CA PRO A 130 9.01 12.93 -22.27
C PRO A 130 8.09 11.71 -22.04
N GLY A 131 6.83 11.79 -22.46
CA GLY A 131 5.93 10.64 -22.55
C GLY A 131 5.06 10.34 -21.32
N ASN A 132 5.14 11.13 -20.24
CA ASN A 132 4.29 10.93 -19.07
C ASN A 132 3.02 11.84 -19.14
N LYS A 133 1.86 11.25 -18.85
CA LYS A 133 0.54 11.93 -18.93
C LYS A 133 0.12 12.58 -17.62
N GLN A 134 0.81 12.29 -16.51
CA GLN A 134 0.42 12.73 -15.17
C GLN A 134 1.06 14.07 -14.74
N GLU A 135 2.07 14.51 -15.49
CA GLU A 135 2.98 15.63 -15.21
C GLU A 135 2.30 16.96 -14.83
N PHE A 136 1.12 17.23 -15.39
CA PHE A 136 0.36 18.44 -15.07
C PHE A 136 -0.10 18.45 -13.61
N ARG A 137 -0.59 17.31 -13.12
CA ARG A 137 -1.07 17.15 -11.74
C ARG A 137 0.12 17.19 -10.77
N ASP A 138 1.20 16.48 -11.10
CA ASP A 138 2.43 16.48 -10.31
C ASP A 138 3.01 17.90 -10.18
N CYS A 139 2.96 18.70 -11.25
CA CYS A 139 3.42 20.08 -11.22
C CYS A 139 2.54 20.96 -10.30
N LEU A 140 1.22 20.77 -10.32
CA LEU A 140 0.33 21.49 -9.41
C LEU A 140 0.57 21.10 -7.96
N ILE A 141 0.77 19.81 -7.68
CA ILE A 141 1.09 19.31 -6.34
C ILE A 141 2.37 19.97 -5.85
N TRP A 142 3.44 19.92 -6.65
CA TRP A 142 4.73 20.51 -6.32
C TRP A 142 4.65 22.01 -6.04
N LEU A 143 4.03 22.79 -6.95
CA LEU A 143 3.92 24.24 -6.79
C LEU A 143 3.10 24.61 -5.54
N SER A 144 2.05 23.84 -5.24
CA SER A 144 1.22 24.09 -4.06
C SER A 144 1.98 23.81 -2.76
N TYR A 145 2.77 22.74 -2.73
CA TYR A 145 3.57 22.34 -1.56
C TYR A 145 4.76 23.27 -1.33
N SER A 146 5.53 23.56 -2.38
CA SER A 146 6.68 24.47 -2.32
C SER A 146 6.25 25.87 -1.90
N GLU A 147 5.15 26.41 -2.45
CA GLU A 147 4.66 27.74 -2.02
C GLU A 147 4.32 27.75 -0.53
N ILE A 148 3.67 26.71 0.00
CA ILE A 148 3.32 26.66 1.42
C ILE A 148 4.55 26.54 2.30
N ALA A 149 5.49 25.66 1.95
CA ALA A 149 6.72 25.48 2.72
C ALA A 149 7.56 26.76 2.80
N GLU A 150 7.61 27.52 1.70
CA GLU A 150 8.32 28.81 1.66
C GLU A 150 7.54 29.92 2.37
N ARG A 151 6.25 30.10 2.04
CA ARG A 151 5.42 31.18 2.59
C ARG A 151 5.22 31.06 4.09
N ASP A 152 4.94 29.85 4.58
CA ASP A 152 4.69 29.61 6.00
C ASP A 152 6.02 29.35 6.76
N ASN A 153 7.17 29.47 6.07
CA ASN A 153 8.52 29.20 6.54
C ASN A 153 8.64 27.87 7.32
N LEU A 154 8.11 26.79 6.74
CA LEU A 154 8.11 25.48 7.38
C LEU A 154 9.50 24.87 7.38
N ASP A 155 9.83 24.14 8.46
CA ASP A 155 11.04 23.32 8.57
C ASP A 155 10.68 21.84 8.70
N ASN A 156 11.64 20.94 8.49
CA ASN A 156 11.44 19.48 8.53
C ASN A 156 10.28 19.05 7.63
N CYS A 157 10.35 19.47 6.36
CA CYS A 157 9.36 19.15 5.33
C CYS A 157 9.74 17.82 4.68
N PHE A 158 8.92 16.80 4.91
CA PHE A 158 9.12 15.46 4.37
C PHE A 158 8.08 15.19 3.29
N PHE A 159 8.52 14.90 2.07
CA PHE A 159 7.62 14.57 0.97
C PHE A 159 7.63 13.06 0.70
N ILE A 160 6.48 12.42 0.92
CA ILE A 160 6.30 10.98 0.69
C ILE A 160 5.73 10.77 -0.71
N THR A 161 6.55 10.26 -1.63
CA THR A 161 6.15 9.93 -3.00
C THR A 161 7.00 8.79 -3.57
N ASN A 162 6.33 7.84 -4.22
CA ASN A 162 6.97 6.80 -5.02
C ASN A 162 7.13 7.18 -6.50
N ASN A 163 6.82 8.43 -6.88
CA ASN A 163 7.03 8.93 -8.24
C ASN A 163 8.50 9.35 -8.43
N VAL A 164 9.35 8.33 -8.58
CA VAL A 164 10.81 8.49 -8.66
C VAL A 164 11.21 9.34 -9.88
N SER A 165 10.59 9.08 -11.04
CA SER A 165 10.98 9.76 -12.28
C SER A 165 10.76 11.26 -12.22
N ASP A 166 9.73 11.73 -11.52
CA ASP A 166 9.29 13.12 -11.66
C ASP A 166 9.84 14.04 -10.55
N PHE A 167 10.16 13.48 -9.39
CA PHE A 167 10.60 14.26 -8.22
C PHE A 167 12.06 14.04 -7.81
N TYR A 168 12.64 12.88 -8.10
CA TYR A 168 14.00 12.57 -7.66
C TYR A 168 15.04 12.99 -8.69
N ASP A 169 16.26 13.23 -8.21
CA ASP A 169 17.45 13.31 -9.04
C ASP A 169 17.87 11.91 -9.52
N SER A 170 18.89 11.86 -10.37
CA SER A 170 19.50 10.64 -10.90
C SER A 170 20.01 9.66 -9.85
N ASP A 171 20.23 10.11 -8.60
CA ASP A 171 20.59 9.27 -7.45
C ASP A 171 19.40 8.51 -6.85
N ASN A 172 18.16 8.84 -7.24
CA ASN A 172 16.91 8.29 -6.68
C ASN A 172 16.76 8.47 -5.16
N GLU A 173 17.46 9.44 -4.57
CA GLU A 173 17.43 9.77 -3.13
C GLU A 173 17.14 11.27 -2.91
N SER A 174 17.77 12.11 -3.72
CA SER A 174 17.71 13.57 -3.64
C SER A 174 16.52 14.17 -4.38
N LEU A 175 16.03 15.32 -3.91
CA LEU A 175 15.14 16.18 -4.69
C LEU A 175 15.85 16.67 -5.95
N HIS A 176 15.17 16.56 -7.10
CA HIS A 176 15.71 17.00 -8.38
C HIS A 176 16.18 18.47 -8.33
N PRO A 177 17.36 18.82 -8.89
CA PRO A 177 17.92 20.17 -8.81
C PRO A 177 17.02 21.28 -9.36
N GLU A 178 16.17 20.98 -10.35
CA GLU A 178 15.18 21.96 -10.84
C GLU A 178 14.08 22.27 -9.82
N LEU A 179 13.62 21.26 -9.08
CA LEU A 179 12.59 21.42 -8.05
C LEU A 179 13.18 22.12 -6.81
N ARG A 180 14.46 21.86 -6.48
CA ARG A 180 15.20 22.58 -5.42
C ARG A 180 15.22 24.10 -5.61
N LYS A 181 15.03 24.60 -6.83
CA LYS A 181 14.94 26.05 -7.11
C LYS A 181 13.63 26.66 -6.58
N ASP A 182 12.58 25.86 -6.47
CA ASP A 182 11.30 26.29 -5.91
C ASP A 182 11.32 26.20 -4.37
N SER A 183 11.93 25.14 -3.83
CA SER A 183 12.16 24.99 -2.39
C SER A 183 13.25 23.96 -2.13
N SER A 184 14.20 24.29 -1.25
CA SER A 184 15.25 23.38 -0.79
C SER A 184 14.90 22.67 0.53
N LYS A 185 13.70 22.89 1.06
CA LYS A 185 13.29 22.46 2.40
C LYS A 185 12.83 21.01 2.48
N PHE A 186 12.65 20.35 1.33
CA PHE A 186 12.06 19.03 1.25
C PHE A 186 13.09 17.91 1.25
N THR A 187 12.87 16.94 2.14
CA THR A 187 13.52 15.62 2.11
C THR A 187 12.50 14.59 1.60
N LEU A 188 12.90 13.71 0.68
CA LEU A 188 12.00 12.76 0.05
C LEU A 188 12.08 11.37 0.68
N TYR A 189 10.93 10.72 0.77
CA TYR A 189 10.84 9.31 1.14
C TYR A 189 9.85 8.59 0.22
N LYS A 190 10.17 7.36 -0.20
CA LYS A 190 9.29 6.60 -1.10
C LYS A 190 8.01 6.12 -0.41
N ILE A 191 8.14 5.74 0.87
CA ILE A 191 7.08 5.22 1.72
C ILE A 191 7.28 5.69 3.17
N SER A 192 6.19 5.70 3.95
CA SER A 192 6.19 6.11 5.35
C SER A 192 7.21 5.37 6.23
N LYS A 193 7.46 4.08 5.94
CA LYS A 193 8.46 3.27 6.62
C LYS A 193 9.85 3.92 6.60
N TYR A 194 10.31 4.35 5.43
CA TYR A 194 11.65 4.91 5.28
C TYR A 194 11.80 6.26 5.99
N LEU A 195 10.74 7.08 6.00
CA LEU A 195 10.74 8.31 6.81
C LEU A 195 10.98 7.97 8.27
N ILE A 196 10.27 6.97 8.80
CA ILE A 196 10.34 6.63 10.22
C ILE A 196 11.70 6.06 10.61
N GLN A 197 12.29 5.24 9.74
CA GLN A 197 13.61 4.65 9.98
C GLN A 197 14.73 5.69 9.94
N ASN A 198 14.68 6.64 9.01
CA ASN A 198 15.75 7.63 8.83
C ASN A 198 15.63 8.84 9.77
N GLU A 199 14.41 9.19 10.20
CA GLU A 199 14.15 10.33 11.10
C GLU A 199 14.00 9.88 12.56
N GLU A 200 14.69 8.81 12.97
CA GLU A 200 14.52 8.19 14.28
C GLU A 200 14.76 9.20 15.42
N ASP A 201 15.73 10.10 15.28
CA ASP A 201 16.04 11.10 16.30
C ASP A 201 14.87 12.06 16.56
N LEU A 202 14.17 12.49 15.50
CA LEU A 202 12.98 13.33 15.62
C LEU A 202 11.83 12.56 16.29
N ILE A 203 11.69 11.28 15.94
CA ILE A 203 10.63 10.38 16.38
C ILE A 203 10.86 9.88 17.81
N SER A 204 12.12 9.76 18.22
CA SER A 204 12.53 9.19 19.50
C SER A 204 12.04 9.98 20.72
N LYS A 205 11.69 11.25 20.51
CA LYS A 205 11.14 12.19 21.51
C LYS A 205 9.75 11.79 22.02
N MET A 206 8.99 10.99 21.25
CA MET A 206 7.66 10.50 21.65
C MET A 206 7.66 9.12 22.30
N LYS A 207 8.79 8.40 22.27
CA LYS A 207 8.84 6.98 22.62
C LYS A 207 8.63 6.77 24.14
N ASN A 208 7.62 6.00 24.52
CA ASN A 208 7.36 5.59 25.90
C ASN A 208 8.52 4.73 26.43
N LYS A 209 9.03 5.04 27.64
CA LYS A 209 10.14 4.31 28.28
C LYS A 209 9.89 2.80 28.36
N ARG A 210 8.68 2.38 28.74
CA ARG A 210 8.30 0.97 28.84
C ARG A 210 8.24 0.28 27.48
N LEU A 211 7.88 1.01 26.44
CA LEU A 211 7.85 0.51 25.08
C LEU A 211 9.27 0.39 24.50
N LYS A 212 10.21 1.27 24.87
CA LYS A 212 11.64 1.12 24.56
C LYS A 212 12.23 -0.13 25.21
N GLU A 213 11.88 -0.40 26.47
CA GLU A 213 12.27 -1.62 27.19
C GLU A 213 11.75 -2.85 26.44
N LEU A 214 10.44 -2.90 26.13
CA LEU A 214 9.87 -3.99 25.34
C LEU A 214 10.51 -4.11 23.94
N PHE A 215 10.76 -2.99 23.27
CA PHE A 215 11.44 -2.98 21.97
C PHE A 215 12.79 -3.66 22.06
N ASN A 216 13.58 -3.43 23.10
CA ASN A 216 14.86 -4.08 23.30
C ASN A 216 14.71 -5.57 23.65
N GLU A 217 13.66 -5.95 24.39
CA GLU A 217 13.36 -7.34 24.77
C GLU A 217 12.84 -8.20 23.60
N ILE A 218 12.14 -7.61 22.63
CA ILE A 218 11.65 -8.35 21.46
C ILE A 218 12.83 -8.77 20.58
N ILE A 219 13.25 -10.02 20.74
CA ILE A 219 14.21 -10.68 19.86
C ILE A 219 13.53 -11.96 19.41
N PHE A 220 13.39 -12.11 18.10
CA PHE A 220 12.88 -13.34 17.54
C PHE A 220 14.01 -14.21 17.02
N THR A 221 13.90 -15.50 17.28
CA THR A 221 14.54 -16.52 16.46
C THR A 221 13.74 -16.74 15.18
N ASP A 222 14.40 -17.15 14.10
CA ASP A 222 13.72 -17.47 12.83
C ASP A 222 12.63 -18.53 13.01
N LYS A 223 12.83 -19.46 13.95
CA LYS A 223 11.85 -20.49 14.29
C LYS A 223 10.59 -19.90 14.94
N GLU A 224 10.73 -18.89 15.80
CA GLU A 224 9.59 -18.23 16.42
C GLU A 224 8.81 -17.40 15.40
N LEU A 225 9.50 -16.67 14.52
CA LEU A 225 8.86 -15.93 13.43
C LEU A 225 8.14 -16.86 12.45
N ALA A 226 8.79 -17.94 12.02
CA ALA A 226 8.18 -18.92 11.14
C ALA A 226 6.93 -19.54 11.77
N LYS A 227 6.95 -19.83 13.09
CA LYS A 227 5.77 -20.32 13.80
C LYS A 227 4.66 -19.26 13.83
N LEU A 228 4.97 -18.03 14.21
CA LEU A 228 4.01 -16.93 14.29
C LEU A 228 3.35 -16.65 12.93
N LEU A 229 4.16 -16.54 11.87
CA LEU A 229 3.67 -16.34 10.51
C LEU A 229 2.80 -17.51 10.04
N ASN A 230 3.19 -18.75 10.35
CA ASN A 230 2.39 -19.91 9.99
C ASN A 230 1.05 -19.97 10.76
N ASP A 231 1.03 -19.59 12.04
CA ASP A 231 -0.20 -19.47 12.84
C ASP A 231 -1.12 -18.36 12.28
N GLN A 232 -0.54 -17.32 11.69
CA GLN A 232 -1.25 -16.20 11.08
C GLN A 232 -1.39 -16.30 9.56
N LYS A 233 -1.11 -17.47 8.96
CA LYS A 233 -1.09 -17.67 7.51
C LYS A 233 -2.36 -17.23 6.78
N LYS A 234 -3.51 -17.23 7.46
CA LYS A 234 -4.77 -16.72 6.92
C LYS A 234 -4.72 -15.24 6.54
N SER A 235 -3.91 -14.42 7.21
CA SER A 235 -3.84 -12.97 6.97
C SER A 235 -3.22 -12.64 5.61
N TYR A 236 -2.20 -13.38 5.17
CA TYR A 236 -1.49 -13.11 3.90
C TYR A 236 -1.80 -14.13 2.79
N LYS A 237 -2.49 -15.24 3.09
CA LYS A 237 -2.78 -16.30 2.09
C LYS A 237 -3.61 -15.77 0.91
N SER A 238 -4.55 -14.85 1.14
CA SER A 238 -5.40 -14.32 0.07
C SER A 238 -4.59 -13.52 -0.94
N GLU A 239 -3.75 -12.60 -0.47
CA GLU A 239 -2.92 -11.75 -1.33
C GLU A 239 -1.88 -12.57 -2.10
N LEU A 240 -1.28 -13.57 -1.43
CA LEU A 240 -0.40 -14.53 -2.07
C LEU A 240 -1.11 -15.34 -3.17
N PHE A 241 -2.36 -15.76 -2.92
CA PHE A 241 -3.14 -16.47 -3.92
C PHE A 241 -3.47 -15.60 -5.13
N ASP A 242 -3.87 -14.35 -4.91
CA ASP A 242 -4.13 -13.38 -5.99
C ASP A 242 -2.87 -13.11 -6.83
N TYR A 243 -1.72 -13.00 -6.17
CA TYR A 243 -0.43 -12.89 -6.86
C TYR A 243 -0.16 -14.13 -7.72
N ILE A 244 -0.31 -15.32 -7.14
CA ILE A 244 -0.12 -16.60 -7.84
C ILE A 244 -1.05 -16.71 -9.05
N ILE A 245 -2.33 -16.33 -8.94
CA ILE A 245 -3.26 -16.36 -10.08
C ILE A 245 -2.74 -15.48 -11.22
N LYS A 246 -2.25 -14.27 -10.93
CA LYS A 246 -1.73 -13.36 -11.97
C LYS A 246 -0.57 -14.00 -12.76
N ILE A 247 0.37 -14.63 -12.06
CA ILE A 247 1.53 -15.27 -12.68
C ILE A 247 1.23 -16.68 -13.21
N SER A 248 0.15 -17.33 -12.77
CA SER A 248 -0.16 -18.71 -13.15
C SER A 248 -0.40 -18.86 -14.65
N SER A 249 -0.83 -17.79 -15.32
CA SER A 249 -0.99 -17.73 -16.77
C SER A 249 0.32 -18.00 -17.54
N SER A 250 1.49 -17.76 -16.93
CA SER A 250 2.80 -18.09 -17.50
C SER A 250 3.40 -19.39 -16.98
N LEU A 251 2.90 -19.92 -15.86
CA LEU A 251 3.41 -21.15 -15.22
C LEU A 251 2.80 -22.44 -15.75
N PHE A 252 1.58 -22.36 -16.29
CA PHE A 252 0.92 -23.50 -16.91
C PHE A 252 0.84 -23.31 -18.43
N ASP A 253 1.25 -24.32 -19.18
CA ASP A 253 1.10 -24.31 -20.64
C ASP A 253 -0.40 -24.27 -21.00
N MET A 254 -0.86 -23.10 -21.46
CA MET A 254 -2.25 -22.85 -21.84
C MET A 254 -2.57 -23.39 -23.24
N SER A 255 -1.61 -23.99 -23.95
CA SER A 255 -1.72 -24.24 -25.39
C SER A 255 -2.37 -25.56 -25.82
N VAL A 256 -2.75 -26.47 -24.90
CA VAL A 256 -2.98 -27.87 -25.33
C VAL A 256 -4.41 -28.43 -25.19
N TYR A 257 -5.38 -27.78 -24.54
CA TYR A 257 -6.67 -28.47 -24.33
C TYR A 257 -7.94 -27.62 -24.36
N LYS A 258 -8.97 -28.17 -25.01
CA LYS A 258 -10.38 -27.75 -24.96
C LYS A 258 -10.99 -28.10 -23.59
N TYR A 259 -10.70 -27.31 -22.57
CA TYR A 259 -11.40 -27.36 -21.28
C TYR A 259 -12.06 -26.01 -21.04
N GLU A 260 -13.36 -25.98 -20.73
CA GLU A 260 -14.09 -24.72 -20.45
C GLU A 260 -13.76 -24.19 -19.05
N ASP A 261 -13.61 -25.08 -18.06
CA ASP A 261 -13.40 -24.69 -16.65
C ASP A 261 -12.06 -25.18 -16.10
N THR A 262 -11.27 -24.22 -15.61
CA THR A 262 -10.01 -24.44 -14.91
C THR A 262 -10.09 -23.81 -13.52
N VAL A 263 -9.88 -24.60 -12.48
CA VAL A 263 -9.79 -24.11 -11.10
C VAL A 263 -8.35 -24.23 -10.62
N ILE A 264 -7.77 -23.09 -10.23
CA ILE A 264 -6.47 -23.04 -9.57
C ILE A 264 -6.71 -22.90 -8.07
N THR A 265 -5.99 -23.68 -7.27
CA THR A 265 -6.08 -23.67 -5.81
C THR A 265 -4.70 -23.52 -5.19
N LEU A 266 -4.61 -22.79 -4.08
CA LEU A 266 -3.41 -22.72 -3.23
C LEU A 266 -3.57 -23.69 -2.06
N ASP A 267 -3.07 -24.90 -2.25
CA ASP A 267 -3.24 -26.01 -1.33
C ASP A 267 -2.42 -25.76 -0.07
N ASN A 268 -1.13 -25.45 -0.25
CA ASN A 268 -0.22 -25.26 0.86
C ASN A 268 0.80 -24.16 0.60
N VAL A 269 1.25 -23.54 1.68
CA VAL A 269 2.31 -22.53 1.73
C VAL A 269 3.25 -22.96 2.84
N ILE A 270 4.50 -23.24 2.50
CA ILE A 270 5.51 -23.64 3.46
C ILE A 270 6.54 -22.53 3.53
N ILE A 271 6.73 -21.95 4.71
CA ILE A 271 7.86 -21.05 4.96
C ILE A 271 9.12 -21.90 4.96
N LYS A 272 10.04 -21.60 4.05
CA LYS A 272 11.31 -22.31 3.90
C LYS A 272 12.40 -21.64 4.71
N ASP A 273 12.43 -20.33 4.66
CA ASP A 273 13.49 -19.55 5.28
C ASP A 273 12.99 -18.17 5.66
N ILE A 274 13.60 -17.60 6.70
CA ILE A 274 13.45 -16.19 7.08
C ILE A 274 14.70 -15.48 6.57
N ASN A 275 14.57 -14.69 5.50
CA ASN A 275 15.72 -14.01 4.90
C ASN A 275 16.25 -12.93 5.84
N ASN A 276 15.34 -12.09 6.32
CA ASN A 276 15.62 -11.08 7.31
C ASN A 276 14.33 -10.67 8.03
N TRP A 277 14.51 -10.00 9.15
CA TRP A 277 13.45 -9.27 9.78
C TRP A 277 14.03 -8.03 10.46
N GLU A 278 13.19 -7.03 10.62
CA GLU A 278 13.52 -5.82 11.34
C GLU A 278 12.34 -5.41 12.22
N LYS A 279 12.63 -4.56 13.20
CA LYS A 279 11.63 -3.97 14.07
C LYS A 279 11.83 -2.48 14.14
N ASP A 280 10.71 -1.76 14.05
CA ASP A 280 10.65 -0.31 14.13
C ASP A 280 9.79 0.10 15.32
N LEU A 281 10.24 1.13 16.03
CA LEU A 281 9.53 1.68 17.18
C LEU A 281 8.83 2.97 16.78
N ILE A 282 7.51 2.91 16.60
CA ILE A 282 6.75 3.99 15.98
C ILE A 282 5.61 4.38 16.93
N GLY A 283 5.69 5.61 17.46
CA GLY A 283 4.71 6.10 18.43
C GLY A 283 4.65 5.19 19.66
N ASN A 284 3.52 4.49 19.82
CA ASN A 284 3.28 3.56 20.92
C ASN A 284 3.23 2.07 20.50
N GLU A 285 3.68 1.75 19.29
CA GLU A 285 3.67 0.40 18.73
C GLU A 285 5.08 -0.01 18.27
N ILE A 286 5.34 -1.32 18.32
CA ILE A 286 6.52 -1.92 17.69
C ILE A 286 6.03 -2.59 16.41
N ILE A 287 6.52 -2.17 15.25
CA ILE A 287 6.21 -2.82 13.99
C ILE A 287 7.33 -3.79 13.69
N VAL A 288 6.99 -5.04 13.37
CA VAL A 288 7.94 -6.07 12.96
C VAL A 288 7.68 -6.35 11.49
N SER A 289 8.67 -6.12 10.65
CA SER A 289 8.64 -6.48 9.22
C SER A 289 9.51 -7.70 9.00
N CYS A 290 8.93 -8.76 8.43
CA CYS A 290 9.62 -10.01 8.17
C CYS A 290 9.61 -10.31 6.66
N ASN A 291 10.79 -10.52 6.09
CA ASN A 291 10.97 -11.04 4.74
C ASN A 291 11.28 -12.54 4.81
N PHE A 292 10.52 -13.35 4.08
CA PHE A 292 10.67 -14.80 4.13
C PHE A 292 10.37 -15.44 2.78
N ILE A 293 11.03 -16.58 2.56
CA ILE A 293 10.84 -17.38 1.36
C ILE A 293 9.78 -18.43 1.64
N THR A 294 8.81 -18.50 0.74
CA THR A 294 7.79 -19.54 0.74
C THR A 294 7.89 -20.45 -0.48
N GLU A 295 7.41 -21.66 -0.24
CA GLU A 295 7.14 -22.65 -1.26
C GLU A 295 5.65 -22.93 -1.28
N CYS A 296 5.04 -22.68 -2.43
CA CYS A 296 3.60 -22.81 -2.63
C CYS A 296 3.29 -24.05 -3.45
N TRP A 297 2.37 -24.85 -2.95
CA TRP A 297 1.77 -25.97 -3.66
C TRP A 297 0.46 -25.52 -4.24
N ILE A 298 0.32 -25.69 -5.55
CA ILE A 298 -0.85 -25.29 -6.30
C ILE A 298 -1.41 -26.48 -7.04
N SER A 299 -2.73 -26.57 -7.11
CA SER A 299 -3.41 -27.56 -7.93
C SER A 299 -4.25 -26.86 -8.99
N LYS A 300 -4.05 -27.28 -10.23
CA LYS A 300 -4.88 -26.91 -11.39
C LYS A 300 -5.76 -28.11 -11.72
N ASN A 301 -7.04 -27.98 -11.42
CA ASN A 301 -8.04 -29.00 -11.73
C ASN A 301 -8.78 -28.59 -13.00
N MET A 302 -8.75 -29.46 -14.01
CA MET A 302 -9.43 -29.28 -15.29
C MET A 302 -10.63 -30.23 -15.37
N PHE A 303 -11.77 -29.70 -15.75
CA PHE A 303 -13.03 -30.43 -15.83
C PHE A 303 -13.47 -30.60 -17.30
N LYS A 304 -14.05 -31.75 -17.64
CA LYS A 304 -14.63 -32.02 -18.97
C LYS A 304 -16.10 -31.59 -19.00
N GLU A 305 -16.56 -31.13 -20.17
CA GLU A 305 -17.92 -30.64 -20.47
C GLU A 305 -19.09 -31.59 -20.08
N ARG A 306 -18.86 -32.86 -19.72
CA ARG A 306 -19.93 -33.88 -19.62
C ARG A 306 -19.88 -34.87 -18.45
N ASP A 307 -18.96 -34.73 -17.49
CA ASP A 307 -18.88 -35.69 -16.38
C ASP A 307 -19.34 -35.10 -15.04
N ASP A 308 -19.82 -36.02 -14.20
CA ASP A 308 -20.31 -36.00 -12.80
C ASP A 308 -19.52 -35.20 -11.74
N GLY A 309 -18.71 -34.21 -12.13
CA GLY A 309 -17.78 -33.51 -11.25
C GLY A 309 -16.42 -34.22 -11.10
N SER A 310 -16.17 -35.32 -11.82
CA SER A 310 -14.86 -35.95 -11.85
C SER A 310 -13.81 -35.05 -12.52
N VAL A 311 -12.68 -34.88 -11.84
CA VAL A 311 -11.53 -34.11 -12.34
C VAL A 311 -10.92 -34.90 -13.50
N ALA A 312 -11.04 -34.35 -14.71
CA ALA A 312 -10.54 -35.00 -15.92
C ALA A 312 -9.01 -35.04 -15.97
N ASN A 313 -8.37 -34.02 -15.37
CA ASN A 313 -6.93 -33.95 -15.22
C ASN A 313 -6.57 -32.99 -14.07
N ALA A 314 -5.77 -33.46 -13.12
CA ALA A 314 -5.24 -32.67 -12.02
C ALA A 314 -3.75 -32.48 -12.23
N GLN A 315 -3.33 -31.23 -12.45
CA GLN A 315 -1.91 -30.88 -12.45
C GLN A 315 -1.57 -30.27 -11.10
N THR A 316 -0.60 -30.87 -10.42
CA THR A 316 0.00 -30.24 -9.24
C THR A 316 1.26 -29.51 -9.66
N GLY A 317 1.34 -28.25 -9.26
CA GLY A 317 2.46 -27.37 -9.49
C GLY A 317 3.08 -26.98 -8.16
N LYS A 318 4.35 -26.63 -8.25
CA LYS A 318 5.11 -26.18 -7.10
C LYS A 318 5.86 -24.92 -7.48
N ILE A 319 5.47 -23.79 -6.89
CA ILE A 319 6.19 -22.54 -7.04
C ILE A 319 7.14 -22.42 -5.86
N LYS A 320 8.44 -22.42 -6.15
CA LYS A 320 9.49 -22.22 -5.16
C LYS A 320 9.90 -20.75 -5.16
N ASN A 321 10.58 -20.35 -4.09
CA ASN A 321 11.29 -19.07 -4.01
C ASN A 321 10.37 -17.85 -4.18
N ILE A 322 9.15 -17.91 -3.64
CA ILE A 322 8.31 -16.72 -3.53
C ILE A 322 8.73 -15.99 -2.26
N GLU A 323 9.27 -14.81 -2.43
CA GLU A 323 9.59 -13.87 -1.37
C GLU A 323 8.33 -13.11 -0.96
N LEU A 324 8.04 -13.13 0.34
CA LEU A 324 6.98 -12.34 0.94
C LEU A 324 7.57 -11.42 2.00
N THR A 325 7.07 -10.20 2.05
CA THR A 325 7.27 -9.31 3.19
C THR A 325 5.94 -9.14 3.90
N VAL A 326 5.89 -9.47 5.19
CA VAL A 326 4.72 -9.27 6.05
C VAL A 326 5.11 -8.38 7.22
N SER A 327 4.32 -7.35 7.49
CA SER A 327 4.46 -6.52 8.69
C SER A 327 3.35 -6.81 9.69
N PHE A 328 3.65 -6.67 10.98
CA PHE A 328 2.66 -6.73 12.04
C PHE A 328 3.06 -5.86 13.23
N SER A 329 2.07 -5.45 14.01
CA SER A 329 2.26 -4.65 15.22
C SER A 329 2.35 -5.53 16.46
N ALA A 330 3.29 -5.23 17.36
CA ALA A 330 3.41 -5.78 18.69
C ALA A 330 3.10 -4.67 19.71
N ASN A 331 2.14 -4.92 20.60
CA ASN A 331 1.77 -3.96 21.65
C ASN A 331 2.50 -4.23 22.97
N ILE A 332 2.37 -3.31 23.93
CA ILE A 332 3.00 -3.39 25.27
C ILE A 332 2.65 -4.68 26.04
N LYS A 333 1.56 -5.36 25.66
CA LYS A 333 1.11 -6.61 26.27
C LYS A 333 1.69 -7.86 25.57
N GLY A 334 2.59 -7.69 24.60
CA GLY A 334 3.18 -8.77 23.82
C GLY A 334 2.22 -9.46 22.87
N ARG A 335 1.09 -8.82 22.50
CA ARG A 335 0.17 -9.35 21.49
C ARG A 335 0.58 -8.85 20.10
N TYR A 336 0.52 -9.75 19.14
CA TYR A 336 0.78 -9.48 17.72
C TYR A 336 -0.54 -9.32 16.97
N GLU A 337 -0.71 -8.20 16.29
CA GLU A 337 -1.95 -7.80 15.62
C GLU A 337 -1.62 -7.08 14.31
N ASN A 338 -2.62 -6.91 13.43
CA ASN A 338 -2.50 -6.19 12.15
C ASN A 338 -1.45 -6.78 11.20
N PHE A 339 -1.56 -8.07 10.89
CA PHE A 339 -0.70 -8.69 9.87
C PHE A 339 -1.08 -8.19 8.48
N GLU A 340 -0.12 -7.59 7.78
CA GLU A 340 -0.29 -6.96 6.47
C GLU A 340 0.77 -7.49 5.51
N THR A 341 0.39 -7.80 4.26
CA THR A 341 1.35 -8.19 3.23
C THR A 341 1.91 -6.92 2.58
N ASP A 342 3.19 -6.64 2.80
CA ASP A 342 3.84 -5.44 2.27
C ASP A 342 4.34 -5.64 0.82
N ASN A 343 4.81 -6.85 0.50
CA ASN A 343 5.36 -7.19 -0.81
C ASN A 343 5.30 -8.69 -1.13
N ILE A 344 5.18 -9.03 -2.41
CA ILE A 344 5.22 -10.40 -2.94
C ILE A 344 5.99 -10.42 -4.27
N SER A 345 7.02 -11.25 -4.37
CA SER A 345 7.87 -11.40 -5.57
C SER A 345 8.35 -12.83 -5.75
N ILE A 346 8.61 -13.25 -7.00
CA ILE A 346 9.37 -14.48 -7.27
C ILE A 346 10.85 -14.12 -7.38
N ILE A 347 11.70 -14.86 -6.70
CA ILE A 347 13.15 -14.81 -6.86
C ILE A 347 13.57 -15.92 -7.83
N SER A 348 14.31 -15.52 -8.87
CA SER A 348 14.86 -16.40 -9.92
C SER A 348 16.02 -17.25 -9.43
#